data_AF-A0A7U0AWB5-F1
#
_entry.id   AF-A0A7U0AWB5-F1
#
_cell.length_a   1.000
_cell.length_b   1.000
_cell.length_c   1.000
_cell.angle_alpha   90.00
_cell.angle_beta   90.00
_cell.angle_gamma   90.00
#
_symmetry.space_group_name_H-M   'P 1'
#
loop_
_entity.id
_entity.type
_entity.pdbx_description
1 polymer ?
#
loop_
_entity_poly.entity_id
_entity_poly.type
_entity_poly.pdbx_seq_one_letter_code
_entity_poly.pdbx_strand_id
1 'polypeptide(L)'
;MSVYVSLTEKALPFTLRTIDLSAGENLREEFGKLSATRRVPTLTIDNFRLSESSAISEYLEERFPSPEYARIYPQDRQERAKAREIQAWLRSDFMPIRAERPTEVVFAGMKMPLLSDQGQQAAHKLISGLERLLSDGRKNLFSEWCIADTDLALMLNRLVLNGDELPGYLSKYASYQWQRPSVQRWCTLSQK
;
A
#
# COMPACT_ATOMS: atom_id res chain seq x y z
N MET A 1 -0.26 -6.50 -1.39
CA MET A 1 -1.13 -5.53 -2.09
C MET A 1 -0.38 -4.56 -3.01
N SER A 2 0.42 -3.59 -2.54
CA SER A 2 1.00 -2.51 -3.39
C SER A 2 1.63 -3.02 -4.71
N VAL A 3 2.58 -3.96 -4.65
CA VAL A 3 3.20 -4.54 -5.86
C VAL A 3 2.20 -5.29 -6.76
N TYR A 4 1.25 -6.00 -6.18
CA TYR A 4 0.19 -6.69 -6.95
C TYR A 4 -0.65 -5.68 -7.73
N VAL A 5 -1.02 -4.57 -7.09
CA VAL A 5 -1.74 -3.46 -7.74
C VAL A 5 -0.89 -2.86 -8.84
N SER A 6 0.38 -2.53 -8.58
CA SER A 6 1.32 -2.04 -9.60
C SER A 6 1.39 -2.95 -10.84
N LEU A 7 1.57 -4.26 -10.65
CA LEU A 7 1.62 -5.23 -11.75
C LEU A 7 0.30 -5.30 -12.53
N THR A 8 -0.83 -5.27 -11.80
CA THR A 8 -2.17 -5.34 -12.39
C THR A 8 -2.50 -4.09 -13.21
N GLU A 9 -2.18 -2.89 -12.69
CA GLU A 9 -2.42 -1.61 -13.36
C GLU A 9 -1.60 -1.47 -14.63
N LYS A 10 -0.39 -2.01 -14.64
CA LYS A 10 0.47 -2.06 -15.83
C LYS A 10 0.10 -3.21 -16.77
N ALA A 11 -0.94 -3.98 -16.46
CA ALA A 11 -1.37 -5.16 -17.22
C ALA A 11 -0.24 -6.18 -17.47
N LEU A 12 0.70 -6.30 -16.53
CA LEU A 12 1.81 -7.23 -16.65
C LEU A 12 1.37 -8.64 -16.25
N PRO A 13 1.70 -9.69 -17.04
CA PRO A 13 1.46 -11.07 -16.62
C PRO A 13 2.45 -11.44 -15.50
N PHE A 14 1.96 -12.09 -14.44
CA PHE A 14 2.80 -12.58 -13.35
C PHE A 14 2.20 -13.82 -12.69
N THR A 15 3.06 -14.59 -12.03
CA THR A 15 2.67 -15.72 -11.19
C THR A 15 2.81 -15.32 -9.72
N LEU A 16 1.71 -15.41 -8.96
CA LEU A 16 1.75 -15.19 -7.51
C LEU A 16 2.21 -16.47 -6.80
N ARG A 17 3.21 -16.34 -5.93
CA ARG A 17 3.63 -17.40 -5.01
C ARG A 17 3.49 -16.90 -3.58
N THR A 18 2.83 -17.68 -2.74
CA THR A 18 2.65 -17.41 -1.32
C THR A 18 3.67 -18.17 -0.49
N ILE A 19 4.04 -17.62 0.65
CA ILE A 19 4.84 -18.28 1.69
C ILE A 19 4.16 -18.06 3.04
N ASP A 20 4.33 -19.00 3.96
CA ASP A 20 3.79 -18.90 5.32
C ASP A 20 4.76 -18.17 6.25
N LEU A 21 4.45 -16.91 6.56
CA LEU A 21 5.24 -16.09 7.48
C LEU A 21 5.09 -16.55 8.93
N SER A 22 3.96 -17.17 9.30
CA SER A 22 3.73 -17.68 10.65
C SER A 22 4.56 -18.93 10.93
N ALA A 23 4.77 -19.77 9.90
CA ALA A 23 5.70 -20.89 9.92
C ALA A 23 7.16 -20.50 9.66
N GLY A 24 7.46 -19.19 9.53
CA GLY A 24 8.80 -18.66 9.34
C GLY A 24 9.45 -19.04 8.01
N GLU A 25 8.68 -19.30 6.95
CA GLU A 25 9.21 -19.73 5.66
C GLU A 25 10.15 -18.72 5.02
N ASN A 26 9.93 -17.43 5.27
CA ASN A 26 10.81 -16.35 4.83
C ASN A 26 12.21 -16.42 5.46
N LEU A 27 12.36 -17.12 6.59
CA LEU A 27 13.64 -17.31 7.28
C LEU A 27 14.41 -18.55 6.80
N ARG A 28 13.78 -19.42 6.00
CA ARG A 28 14.44 -20.60 5.43
C ARG A 28 15.45 -20.19 4.35
N GLU A 29 16.47 -21.03 4.16
CA GLU A 29 17.54 -20.77 3.19
C GLU A 29 17.01 -20.59 1.76
N GLU A 30 15.98 -21.36 1.38
CA GLU A 30 15.35 -21.29 0.07
C GLU A 30 14.82 -19.89 -0.25
N PHE A 31 14.12 -19.25 0.70
CA PHE A 31 13.64 -17.88 0.52
C PHE A 31 14.77 -16.85 0.65
N GLY A 32 15.75 -17.10 1.52
CA GLY A 32 16.95 -16.27 1.65
C GLY A 32 17.75 -16.16 0.34
N LYS A 33 17.74 -17.21 -0.49
CA LYS A 33 18.32 -17.16 -1.85
C LYS A 33 17.54 -16.20 -2.76
N LEU A 34 16.24 -16.05 -2.57
CA LEU A 34 15.38 -15.17 -3.37
C LEU A 34 15.42 -13.70 -2.91
N SER A 35 15.47 -13.48 -1.60
CA SER A 35 15.32 -12.17 -0.98
C SER A 35 16.40 -11.94 0.08
N ALA A 36 17.32 -11.01 -0.19
CA ALA A 36 18.36 -10.64 0.76
C ALA A 36 17.77 -10.10 2.08
N THR A 37 16.62 -9.41 2.01
CA THR A 37 15.94 -8.88 3.20
C THR A 37 15.04 -9.90 3.90
N ARG A 38 14.82 -11.08 3.30
CA ARG A 38 13.91 -12.13 3.83
C ARG A 38 12.51 -11.59 4.14
N ARG A 39 12.03 -10.62 3.35
CA ARG A 39 10.71 -10.01 3.49
C ARG A 39 9.90 -10.13 2.21
N VAL A 40 8.58 -10.18 2.37
CA VAL A 40 7.62 -10.02 1.26
C VAL A 40 7.19 -8.54 1.15
N PRO A 41 6.87 -8.06 -0.06
CA PRO A 41 6.99 -8.74 -1.35
C PRO A 41 8.44 -8.85 -1.82
N THR A 42 8.72 -9.88 -2.62
CA THR A 42 9.94 -10.02 -3.42
C THR A 42 9.52 -10.33 -4.86
N LEU A 43 9.98 -9.52 -5.81
CA LEU A 43 9.79 -9.70 -7.24
C LEU A 43 10.97 -10.47 -7.81
N THR A 44 10.69 -11.46 -8.66
CA THR A 44 11.68 -12.09 -9.54
C THR A 44 11.24 -11.86 -10.97
N ILE A 45 12.13 -11.32 -11.79
CA ILE A 45 11.91 -11.06 -13.22
C ILE A 45 13.19 -11.39 -13.96
N ASP A 46 13.10 -12.28 -14.94
CA ASP A 46 14.27 -12.88 -15.60
C ASP A 46 15.30 -13.40 -14.56
N ASN A 47 16.53 -12.87 -14.58
CA ASN A 47 17.59 -13.18 -13.62
C ASN A 47 17.72 -12.15 -12.50
N PHE A 48 16.80 -11.18 -12.41
CA PHE A 48 16.82 -10.10 -11.43
C PHE A 48 15.84 -10.36 -10.28
N ARG A 49 16.27 -10.01 -9.06
CA ARG A 49 15.49 -10.17 -7.83
C ARG A 49 15.50 -8.87 -7.05
N LEU A 50 14.33 -8.43 -6.61
CA LEU A 50 14.17 -7.17 -5.90
C LEU A 50 13.14 -7.33 -4.78
N SER A 51 13.49 -6.90 -3.57
CA SER A 51 12.58 -6.76 -2.45
C SER A 51 12.29 -5.28 -2.18
N GLU A 52 11.42 -4.99 -1.20
CA GLU A 52 10.87 -3.66 -0.89
C GLU A 52 9.82 -3.16 -1.89
N SER A 53 8.58 -3.02 -1.42
CA SER A 53 7.44 -2.71 -2.28
C SER A 53 7.56 -1.41 -3.09
N SER A 54 8.10 -0.34 -2.52
CA SER A 54 8.30 0.94 -3.24
C SER A 54 9.42 0.83 -4.27
N ALA A 55 10.53 0.15 -3.93
CA ALA A 55 11.63 -0.10 -4.89
C ALA A 55 11.14 -0.94 -6.08
N ILE A 56 10.31 -1.96 -5.81
CA ILE A 56 9.68 -2.76 -6.87
C ILE A 56 8.77 -1.90 -7.75
N SER A 57 7.90 -1.06 -7.16
CA SER A 57 7.02 -0.19 -7.94
C SER A 57 7.80 0.82 -8.80
N GLU A 58 8.85 1.43 -8.27
CA GLU A 58 9.74 2.33 -9.04
C GLU A 58 10.41 1.58 -10.19
N TYR A 59 10.98 0.40 -9.91
CA TYR A 59 11.59 -0.45 -10.94
C TYR A 59 10.59 -0.82 -12.05
N LEU A 60 9.34 -1.15 -11.69
CA LEU A 60 8.30 -1.46 -12.67
C LEU A 60 7.95 -0.23 -13.52
N GLU A 61 7.90 0.97 -12.94
CA GLU A 61 7.63 2.20 -13.69
C GLU A 61 8.76 2.53 -14.69
N GLU A 62 10.02 2.31 -14.30
CA GLU A 62 11.18 2.51 -15.17
C GLU A 62 11.32 1.43 -16.25
N ARG A 63 11.11 0.15 -15.87
CA ARG A 63 11.27 -0.99 -16.78
C ARG A 63 10.16 -1.09 -17.81
N PHE A 64 8.96 -0.65 -17.45
CA PHE A 64 7.75 -0.69 -18.28
C PHE A 64 7.13 0.70 -18.37
N PRO A 65 7.73 1.64 -19.11
CA PRO A 65 7.30 3.03 -19.13
C PRO A 65 6.09 3.28 -20.03
N SER A 66 5.48 4.45 -19.85
CA SER A 66 4.48 5.02 -20.78
C SER A 66 5.14 5.41 -22.12
N PRO A 67 4.43 5.32 -23.26
CA PRO A 67 3.00 5.03 -23.42
C PRO A 67 2.65 3.54 -23.51
N GLU A 68 3.62 2.64 -23.64
CA GLU A 68 3.36 1.20 -23.82
C GLU A 68 2.65 0.59 -22.61
N TYR A 69 3.00 1.05 -21.41
CA TYR A 69 2.36 0.63 -20.16
C TYR A 69 1.76 1.83 -19.42
N ALA A 70 0.66 1.59 -18.70
CA ALA A 70 0.04 2.61 -17.86
C ALA A 70 1.04 3.11 -16.80
N ARG A 71 1.03 4.42 -16.51
CA ARG A 71 1.85 5.00 -15.43
C ARG A 71 1.26 4.65 -14.07
N ILE A 72 2.13 4.36 -13.11
CA ILE A 72 1.72 4.21 -11.70
C ILE A 72 2.29 5.33 -10.81
N TYR A 73 3.07 6.24 -11.37
CA TYR A 73 3.53 7.48 -10.73
C TYR A 73 3.16 8.72 -11.56
N PRO A 74 3.04 9.90 -10.92
CA PRO A 74 2.85 11.14 -11.65
C PRO A 74 3.99 11.42 -12.64
N GLN A 75 3.64 12.00 -13.79
CA GLN A 75 4.62 12.45 -14.77
C GLN A 75 5.38 13.68 -14.25
N ASP A 76 4.66 14.60 -13.59
CA ASP A 76 5.26 15.77 -12.97
C ASP A 76 6.29 15.38 -11.91
N ARG A 77 7.41 16.09 -11.90
CA ARG A 77 8.56 15.76 -11.06
C ARG A 77 8.28 16.03 -9.58
N GLN A 78 7.53 17.08 -9.27
CA GLN A 78 7.21 17.45 -7.90
C GLN A 78 6.11 16.56 -7.34
N GLU A 79 5.06 16.28 -8.11
CA GLU A 79 4.02 15.31 -7.74
C GLU A 79 4.61 13.92 -7.53
N ARG A 80 5.53 13.47 -8.40
CA ARG A 80 6.23 12.18 -8.20
C ARG A 80 7.09 12.18 -6.93
N ALA A 81 7.79 13.28 -6.63
CA ALA A 81 8.53 13.41 -5.37
C ALA A 81 7.59 13.34 -4.16
N LYS A 82 6.41 13.95 -4.24
CA LYS A 82 5.40 13.92 -3.18
C LYS A 82 4.78 12.52 -3.02
N ALA A 83 4.57 11.80 -4.12
CA ALA A 83 4.13 10.40 -4.07
C ALA A 83 5.15 9.53 -3.32
N ARG A 84 6.44 9.70 -3.61
CA ARG A 84 7.55 9.02 -2.92
C ARG A 84 7.61 9.39 -1.43
N GLU A 85 7.45 10.67 -1.12
CA GLU A 85 7.39 11.17 0.26
C GLU A 85 6.27 10.46 1.05
N ILE A 86 5.05 10.42 0.50
CA ILE A 86 3.91 9.74 1.13
C ILE A 86 4.19 8.25 1.30
N GLN A 87 4.71 7.57 0.28
CA GLN A 87 5.01 6.15 0.36
C GLN A 87 6.07 5.83 1.43
N ALA A 88 7.11 6.66 1.55
CA ALA A 88 8.14 6.51 2.57
C ALA A 88 7.55 6.76 3.96
N TRP A 89 6.83 7.87 4.14
CA TRP A 89 6.19 8.27 5.38
C TRP A 89 5.28 7.17 5.95
N LEU A 90 4.39 6.61 5.10
CA LEU A 90 3.49 5.52 5.49
C LEU A 90 4.22 4.25 5.94
N ARG A 91 5.42 4.00 5.41
CA ARG A 91 6.23 2.80 5.69
C ARG A 91 7.11 2.96 6.93
N SER A 92 7.42 4.18 7.37
CA SER A 92 8.40 4.43 8.43
C SER A 92 7.85 5.06 9.71
N ASP A 93 6.65 5.64 9.74
CA ASP A 93 6.20 6.49 10.86
C ASP A 93 5.05 5.88 11.70
N PHE A 94 4.07 5.26 11.05
CA PHE A 94 2.81 4.84 11.71
C PHE A 94 2.83 3.44 12.32
N MET A 95 3.91 3.11 13.04
CA MET A 95 4.03 1.79 13.70
C MET A 95 2.90 1.49 14.69
N PRO A 96 2.45 2.43 15.55
CA PRO A 96 1.31 2.18 16.45
C PRO A 96 0.03 1.78 15.71
N ILE A 97 -0.35 2.53 14.66
CA ILE A 97 -1.52 2.17 13.82
C ILE A 97 -1.32 0.79 13.21
N ARG A 98 -0.12 0.49 12.67
CA ARG A 98 0.14 -0.80 12.01
C ARG A 98 0.09 -1.99 12.96
N ALA A 99 0.46 -1.80 14.22
CA ALA A 99 0.41 -2.83 15.26
C ALA A 99 -1.00 -3.00 15.83
N GLU A 100 -1.69 -1.91 16.14
CA GLU A 100 -3.01 -1.93 16.78
C GLU A 100 -4.16 -2.09 15.78
N ARG A 101 -3.90 -1.86 14.49
CA ARG A 101 -4.81 -2.08 13.36
C ARG A 101 -4.09 -2.86 12.27
N PRO A 102 -3.76 -4.15 12.53
CA PRO A 102 -3.02 -4.95 11.59
C PRO A 102 -3.85 -5.21 10.32
N THR A 103 -3.23 -5.74 9.27
CA THR A 103 -3.91 -5.90 7.97
C THR A 103 -5.10 -6.85 7.99
N GLU A 104 -5.18 -7.70 9.01
CA GLU A 104 -6.26 -8.61 9.34
C GLU A 104 -7.56 -7.87 9.62
N VAL A 105 -7.48 -6.62 10.12
CA VAL A 105 -8.66 -5.73 10.19
C VAL A 105 -9.23 -5.47 8.81
N VAL A 106 -8.34 -5.23 7.83
CA VAL A 106 -8.72 -4.83 6.48
C VAL A 106 -9.13 -6.02 5.63
N PHE A 107 -8.39 -7.13 5.69
CA PHE A 107 -8.57 -8.28 4.79
C PHE A 107 -9.30 -9.46 5.42
N ALA A 108 -9.31 -9.59 6.76
CA ALA A 108 -9.96 -10.69 7.47
C ALA A 108 -11.14 -10.23 8.36
N GLY A 109 -11.47 -8.93 8.36
CA GLY A 109 -12.58 -8.38 9.14
C GLY A 109 -12.38 -8.42 10.66
N MET A 110 -11.13 -8.57 11.12
CA MET A 110 -10.80 -8.55 12.54
C MET A 110 -11.19 -7.21 13.17
N LYS A 111 -11.68 -7.24 14.42
CA LYS A 111 -11.96 -6.05 15.21
C LYS A 111 -10.99 -5.93 16.37
N MET A 112 -10.43 -4.75 16.52
CA MET A 112 -9.45 -4.41 17.53
C MET A 112 -10.06 -3.46 18.56
N PRO A 113 -9.61 -3.49 19.83
CA PRO A 113 -10.07 -2.57 20.86
C PRO A 113 -9.71 -1.11 20.52
N LEU A 114 -10.19 -0.19 21.36
CA LEU A 114 -9.85 1.24 21.25
C LEU A 114 -8.34 1.44 21.19
N LEU A 115 -7.92 2.44 20.40
CA LEU A 115 -6.50 2.80 20.27
C LEU A 115 -5.93 3.23 21.62
N SER A 116 -4.69 2.80 21.87
CA SER A 116 -3.85 3.35 22.93
C SER A 116 -3.56 4.84 22.70
N ASP A 117 -3.00 5.54 23.69
CA ASP A 117 -2.57 6.94 23.53
C ASP A 117 -1.57 7.10 22.36
N GLN A 118 -0.67 6.12 22.17
CA GLN A 118 0.29 6.13 21.06
C GLN A 118 -0.43 5.92 19.72
N GLY A 119 -1.43 5.02 19.68
CA GLY A 119 -2.29 4.81 18.53
C GLY A 119 -3.08 6.06 18.15
N GLN A 120 -3.67 6.74 19.14
CA GLN A 120 -4.42 7.99 18.94
C GLN A 120 -3.52 9.13 18.46
N GLN A 121 -2.32 9.28 19.03
CA GLN A 121 -1.34 10.28 18.57
C GLN A 121 -0.91 10.02 17.13
N ALA A 122 -0.64 8.76 16.76
CA ALA A 122 -0.31 8.39 15.40
C ALA A 122 -1.47 8.65 14.42
N ALA A 123 -2.71 8.35 14.81
CA ALA A 123 -3.90 8.64 14.02
C ALA A 123 -4.09 10.15 13.83
N HIS A 124 -3.95 10.94 14.90
CA HIS A 124 -4.01 12.40 14.83
C HIS A 124 -2.95 12.96 13.88
N LYS A 125 -1.70 12.48 13.98
CA LYS A 125 -0.59 12.87 13.09
C LYS A 125 -0.92 12.57 11.63
N LEU A 126 -1.45 11.37 11.35
CA LEU A 126 -1.88 10.98 10.00
C LEU A 126 -2.96 11.94 9.48
N ILE A 127 -4.01 12.16 10.26
CA ILE A 127 -5.15 13.02 9.87
C ILE A 127 -4.70 14.44 9.61
N SER A 128 -3.95 15.05 10.53
CA SER A 128 -3.44 16.42 10.39
C SER A 128 -2.51 16.57 9.19
N GLY A 129 -1.65 15.58 8.93
CA GLY A 129 -0.76 15.60 7.75
C GLY A 129 -1.52 15.52 6.43
N LEU A 130 -2.68 14.86 6.39
CA LEU A 130 -3.52 14.72 5.21
C LEU A 130 -4.49 15.88 4.98
N GLU A 131 -4.73 16.73 5.99
CA GLU A 131 -5.66 17.84 5.90
C GLU A 131 -5.33 18.76 4.71
N ARG A 132 -4.06 19.15 4.54
CA ARG A 132 -3.66 19.99 3.39
C ARG A 132 -3.69 19.27 2.05
N LEU A 133 -3.70 17.94 2.04
CA LEU A 133 -3.64 17.14 0.83
C LEU A 133 -5.02 16.76 0.29
N LEU A 134 -6.01 16.58 1.17
CA LEU A 134 -7.31 15.97 0.80
C LEU A 134 -8.55 16.71 1.33
N SER A 135 -8.40 17.84 2.05
CA SER A 135 -9.54 18.58 2.61
C SER A 135 -10.46 19.20 1.54
N ASP A 136 -9.98 19.37 0.32
CA ASP A 136 -10.77 19.81 -0.84
C ASP A 136 -11.71 18.72 -1.38
N GLY A 137 -11.68 17.51 -0.82
CA GLY A 137 -12.54 16.40 -1.23
C GLY A 137 -12.15 15.78 -2.56
N ARG A 138 -10.92 16.02 -3.04
CA ARG A 138 -10.39 15.41 -4.26
C ARG A 138 -10.39 13.88 -4.17
N LYS A 139 -10.53 13.24 -5.34
CA LYS A 139 -10.62 11.78 -5.45
C LYS A 139 -9.26 11.09 -5.38
N ASN A 140 -8.21 11.70 -5.93
CA ASN A 140 -6.84 11.18 -5.94
C ASN A 140 -5.89 12.22 -5.31
N LEU A 141 -4.74 11.80 -4.80
CA LEU A 141 -3.68 12.66 -4.27
C LEU A 141 -3.21 13.71 -5.27
N PHE A 142 -3.12 13.33 -6.56
CA PHE A 142 -2.67 14.19 -7.65
C PHE A 142 -3.76 14.34 -8.71
N SER A 143 -3.40 14.82 -9.90
CA SER A 143 -4.35 14.97 -11.01
C SER A 143 -4.94 13.63 -11.46
N GLU A 144 -4.07 12.62 -11.62
CA GLU A 144 -4.43 11.23 -11.89
C GLU A 144 -4.16 10.35 -10.67
N TRP A 145 -4.70 9.14 -10.70
CA TRP A 145 -4.36 8.12 -9.70
C TRP A 145 -2.88 7.73 -9.81
N CYS A 146 -2.25 7.44 -8.67
CA CYS A 146 -0.94 6.81 -8.59
C CYS A 146 -0.91 5.74 -7.49
N ILE A 147 0.16 4.94 -7.45
CA ILE A 147 0.27 3.85 -6.47
C ILE A 147 0.25 4.34 -5.02
N ALA A 148 0.62 5.61 -4.75
CA ALA A 148 0.54 6.19 -3.42
C ALA A 148 -0.91 6.34 -2.93
N ASP A 149 -1.89 6.47 -3.83
CA ASP A 149 -3.30 6.51 -3.46
C ASP A 149 -3.75 5.19 -2.82
N THR A 150 -3.33 4.06 -3.38
CA THR A 150 -3.60 2.73 -2.85
C THR A 150 -2.90 2.50 -1.51
N ASP A 151 -1.64 2.90 -1.39
CA ASP A 151 -0.89 2.78 -0.14
C ASP A 151 -1.53 3.61 0.99
N LEU A 152 -1.98 4.83 0.68
CA LEU A 152 -2.67 5.70 1.62
C LEU A 152 -4.06 5.18 2.00
N ALA A 153 -4.84 4.72 1.01
CA ALA A 153 -6.15 4.15 1.25
C ALA A 153 -6.08 2.92 2.17
N LEU A 154 -5.05 2.07 2.01
CA LEU A 154 -4.80 0.97 2.94
C LEU A 154 -4.59 1.46 4.37
N MET A 155 -3.76 2.49 4.56
CA MET A 155 -3.49 3.04 5.89
C MET A 155 -4.75 3.61 6.53
N LEU A 156 -5.56 4.36 5.77
CA LEU A 156 -6.83 4.89 6.26
C LEU A 156 -7.83 3.77 6.57
N ASN A 157 -7.92 2.74 5.73
CA ASN A 157 -8.85 1.63 5.93
C ASN A 157 -8.51 0.76 7.14
N ARG A 158 -7.28 0.79 7.66
CA ARG A 158 -6.97 0.21 8.98
C ARG A 158 -7.83 0.80 10.09
N LEU A 159 -8.13 2.09 10.01
CA LEU A 159 -8.97 2.82 10.96
C LEU A 159 -10.45 2.70 10.60
N VAL A 160 -10.82 3.06 9.35
CA VAL A 160 -12.22 3.05 8.88
C VAL A 160 -12.86 1.68 9.06
N LEU A 161 -12.19 0.61 8.63
CA LEU A 161 -12.76 -0.72 8.66
C LEU A 161 -12.74 -1.34 10.07
N ASN A 162 -11.93 -0.82 11.00
CA ASN A 162 -12.07 -1.16 12.40
C ASN A 162 -13.32 -0.52 13.01
N GLY A 163 -13.68 0.67 12.55
CA GLY A 163 -14.77 1.50 13.09
C GLY A 163 -14.27 2.73 13.84
N ASP A 164 -12.99 3.09 13.69
CA ASP A 164 -12.45 4.30 14.29
C ASP A 164 -12.95 5.54 13.54
N GLU A 165 -13.13 6.65 14.26
CA GLU A 165 -13.61 7.89 13.66
C GLU A 165 -12.53 8.57 12.80
N LEU A 166 -12.94 9.01 11.61
CA LEU A 166 -12.13 9.79 10.68
C LEU A 166 -12.96 10.93 10.11
N PRO A 167 -12.34 12.08 9.78
CA PRO A 167 -13.00 13.13 9.01
C PRO A 167 -13.65 12.57 7.75
N GLY A 168 -14.88 12.98 7.47
CA GLY A 168 -15.69 12.37 6.41
C GLY A 168 -15.06 12.40 5.01
N TYR A 169 -14.21 13.40 4.71
CA TYR A 169 -13.47 13.46 3.45
C TYR A 169 -12.41 12.35 3.32
N LEU A 170 -11.73 11.97 4.42
CA LEU A 170 -10.77 10.86 4.43
C LEU A 170 -11.47 9.51 4.31
N SER A 171 -12.60 9.32 4.99
CA SER A 171 -13.40 8.09 4.88
C SER A 171 -13.95 7.91 3.46
N LYS A 172 -14.42 9.00 2.82
CA LYS A 172 -14.86 8.99 1.42
C LYS A 172 -13.71 8.70 0.46
N TYR A 173 -12.56 9.35 0.65
CA TYR A 173 -11.35 9.11 -0.14
C TYR A 173 -10.91 7.64 -0.05
N ALA A 174 -10.79 7.10 1.17
CA ALA A 174 -10.40 5.71 1.40
C ALA A 174 -11.38 4.73 0.73
N SER A 175 -12.69 4.98 0.88
CA SER A 175 -13.73 4.16 0.26
C SER A 175 -13.67 4.20 -1.27
N TYR A 176 -13.49 5.40 -1.84
CA TYR A 176 -13.37 5.58 -3.29
C TYR A 176 -12.15 4.83 -3.85
N GLN A 177 -10.98 5.02 -3.23
CA GLN A 177 -9.75 4.34 -3.64
C GLN A 177 -9.84 2.82 -3.47
N TRP A 178 -10.58 2.34 -2.47
CA TRP A 178 -10.78 0.90 -2.26
C TRP A 178 -11.57 0.23 -3.37
N GLN A 179 -12.45 0.96 -4.07
CA GLN A 179 -13.24 0.43 -5.19
C GLN A 179 -12.43 0.17 -6.45
N ARG A 180 -11.14 0.57 -6.49
CA ARG A 180 -10.29 0.39 -7.66
C ARG A 180 -10.24 -1.10 -8.07
N PRO A 181 -10.44 -1.46 -9.36
CA PRO A 181 -10.52 -2.87 -9.78
C PRO A 181 -9.31 -3.72 -9.38
N SER A 182 -8.10 -3.19 -9.46
CA SER A 182 -6.87 -3.87 -9.03
C SER A 182 -6.82 -4.15 -7.52
N VAL A 183 -7.33 -3.21 -6.71
CA VAL A 183 -7.48 -3.38 -5.26
C VAL A 183 -8.54 -4.42 -4.95
N GLN A 184 -9.70 -4.36 -5.61
CA GLN A 184 -10.78 -5.34 -5.43
C GLN A 184 -10.34 -6.76 -5.79
N ARG A 185 -9.59 -6.93 -6.88
CA ARG A 185 -8.98 -8.23 -7.24
C ARG A 185 -8.07 -8.77 -6.13
N TRP A 186 -7.25 -7.91 -5.53
CA TRP A 186 -6.44 -8.29 -4.37
C TRP A 186 -7.31 -8.71 -3.18
N CYS A 187 -8.33 -7.93 -2.85
CA CYS A 187 -9.25 -8.23 -1.74
C CYS A 187 -9.92 -9.60 -1.91
N THR A 188 -10.38 -9.95 -3.13
CA THR A 188 -10.95 -11.27 -3.43
C THR A 188 -9.94 -12.40 -3.25
N LEU A 189 -8.67 -12.18 -3.58
CA LEU A 189 -7.61 -13.17 -3.35
C LEU A 189 -7.32 -13.38 -1.86
N SER A 190 -7.36 -12.31 -1.06
CA SER A 190 -7.07 -12.38 0.38
C SER A 190 -8.18 -12.95 1.25
N GLN A 191 -9.37 -13.17 0.70
CA GLN A 191 -10.50 -13.82 1.40
C GLN A 191 -10.44 -15.36 1.36
N LYS A 192 -9.50 -15.92 0.60
CA LYS A 192 -9.27 -17.37 0.49
C LYS A 192 -8.16 -17.80 1.44
#